data_AF-A0A2A5AJE0-F1
#
_entry.id   AF-A0A2A5AJE0-F1
#
_cell.length_a   1.000
_cell.length_b   1.000
_cell.length_c   1.000
_cell.angle_alpha   90.00
_cell.angle_beta   90.00
_cell.angle_gamma   90.00
#
_symmetry.space_group_name_H-M   'P 1'
#
loop_
_entity.id
_entity.type
_entity.pdbx_description
1 polymer ?
#
loop_
_entity_poly.entity_id
_entity_poly.type
_entity_poly.pdbx_seq_one_letter_code
_entity_poly.pdbx_strand_id
1 'polypeptide(L)'
;MNFSKTSLLLFLLLSTFSFTHSTNKTRKSKKIYRKKHKENSLIAMRLAKLLVKRSISNNLSKTLFLKIQTGLNLSNRAIFDELIMESSTNNRTSLIRKYDKIEKQFTKDLSKSFQEKIDLHKVLLQINADVYKEFYTTSELKSLYRFYKSPLGVKFLKTSLKMLERTEQKNIEILYPLSLKVSQEAQQGLQSKVMELFQDDI
;
A
#
# COMPACT_ATOMS: atom_id res chain seq x y z
N MET A 1 14.20 9.82 -0.57
CA MET A 1 13.53 8.61 -1.08
C MET A 1 12.64 8.03 0.02
N ASN A 2 11.31 8.05 -0.15
CA ASN A 2 10.36 7.52 0.83
C ASN A 2 10.13 6.02 0.58
N PHE A 3 10.97 5.16 1.16
CA PHE A 3 10.93 3.70 1.01
C PHE A 3 10.37 2.97 2.23
N SER A 4 9.44 3.54 3.02
CA SER A 4 9.03 2.93 4.32
C SER A 4 7.63 2.33 4.43
N LYS A 5 6.82 2.20 3.35
CA LYS A 5 5.47 1.58 3.46
C LYS A 5 5.09 0.59 2.36
N THR A 6 5.84 0.55 1.25
CA THR A 6 5.56 -0.33 0.11
C THR A 6 6.12 -1.74 0.29
N SER A 7 7.20 -1.92 1.05
CA SER A 7 7.85 -3.23 1.22
C SER A 7 6.97 -4.25 1.97
N LEU A 8 6.19 -3.80 2.96
CA LEU A 8 5.21 -4.67 3.65
C LEU A 8 3.99 -5.01 2.79
N LEU A 9 3.73 -4.20 1.74
CA LEU A 9 2.66 -4.40 0.75
C LEU A 9 3.09 -5.32 -0.39
N LEU A 10 4.39 -5.34 -0.74
CA LEU A 10 4.93 -6.20 -1.79
C LEU A 10 4.94 -7.69 -1.39
N PHE A 11 5.14 -7.99 -0.10
CA PHE A 11 5.07 -9.37 0.40
C PHE A 11 3.63 -9.94 0.41
N LEU A 12 2.60 -9.08 0.27
CA LEU A 12 1.18 -9.48 0.22
C LEU A 12 0.63 -9.61 -1.21
N LEU A 13 1.35 -9.17 -2.26
CA LEU A 13 0.84 -9.13 -3.63
C LEU A 13 1.40 -10.23 -4.56
N LEU A 14 2.47 -10.92 -4.19
CA LEU A 14 3.19 -11.87 -5.06
C LEU A 14 2.65 -13.30 -5.07
N SER A 15 1.49 -13.57 -4.47
CA SER A 15 1.02 -14.95 -4.24
C SER A 15 -0.16 -15.40 -5.12
N THR A 16 -0.53 -14.64 -6.15
CA THR A 16 -1.72 -14.91 -6.97
C THR A 16 -1.39 -15.67 -8.25
N PHE A 17 -0.98 -16.95 -8.16
CA PHE A 17 -1.08 -17.86 -9.30
C PHE A 17 -1.06 -19.32 -8.85
N SER A 18 -2.23 -19.98 -8.81
CA SER A 18 -2.40 -21.38 -9.27
C SER A 18 -3.84 -21.90 -9.15
N PHE A 19 -4.38 -22.20 -10.33
CA PHE A 19 -5.01 -23.46 -10.75
C PHE A 19 -6.15 -24.08 -9.92
N THR A 20 -7.32 -24.19 -10.56
CA THR A 20 -8.47 -24.97 -10.10
C THR A 20 -8.46 -26.37 -10.72
N HIS A 21 -8.53 -27.40 -9.88
CA HIS A 21 -8.95 -28.75 -10.29
C HIS A 21 -10.01 -29.27 -9.31
N SER A 22 -11.19 -29.53 -9.85
CA SER A 22 -12.39 -29.98 -9.15
C SER A 22 -12.62 -31.46 -9.46
N THR A 23 -12.65 -32.31 -8.42
CA THR A 23 -13.09 -33.69 -8.55
C THR A 23 -14.28 -34.00 -7.64
N ASN A 24 -15.22 -34.73 -8.21
CA ASN A 24 -16.50 -35.12 -7.66
C ASN A 24 -16.36 -35.91 -6.35
N LYS A 25 -16.91 -35.38 -5.26
CA LYS A 25 -16.83 -35.95 -3.91
C LYS A 25 -18.22 -36.30 -3.36
N THR A 26 -18.35 -37.53 -2.85
CA THR A 26 -19.59 -38.17 -2.37
C THR A 26 -20.25 -37.41 -1.20
N ARG A 27 -21.56 -37.60 -0.98
CA ARG A 27 -22.37 -36.84 0.02
C ARG A 27 -21.79 -36.84 1.45
N LYS A 28 -21.16 -37.93 1.91
CA LYS A 28 -20.50 -37.98 3.23
C LYS A 28 -19.22 -37.14 3.29
N SER A 29 -18.43 -37.10 2.22
CA SER A 29 -17.21 -36.26 2.18
C SER A 29 -17.54 -34.77 2.07
N LYS A 30 -18.69 -34.40 1.47
CA LYS A 30 -19.18 -33.01 1.43
C LYS A 30 -19.46 -32.44 2.83
N LYS A 31 -20.00 -33.23 3.76
CA LYS A 31 -20.31 -32.76 5.13
C LYS A 31 -19.03 -32.50 5.95
N ILE A 32 -18.04 -33.40 5.84
CA ILE A 32 -16.73 -33.26 6.51
C ILE A 32 -15.96 -32.06 5.93
N TYR A 33 -15.96 -31.91 4.61
CA TYR A 33 -15.31 -30.79 3.92
C TYR A 33 -15.90 -29.44 4.35
N ARG A 34 -17.24 -29.32 4.45
CA ARG A 34 -17.91 -28.11 4.92
C ARG A 34 -17.54 -27.74 6.37
N LYS A 35 -17.41 -28.73 7.26
CA LYS A 35 -17.01 -28.47 8.67
C LYS A 35 -15.57 -27.97 8.75
N LYS A 36 -14.64 -28.62 8.05
CA LYS A 36 -13.22 -28.22 7.99
C LYS A 36 -13.05 -26.83 7.38
N HIS A 37 -13.78 -26.52 6.30
CA HIS A 37 -13.71 -25.21 5.67
C HIS A 37 -14.23 -24.07 6.56
N LYS A 38 -15.31 -24.31 7.33
CA LYS A 38 -15.82 -23.34 8.31
C LYS A 38 -14.83 -23.06 9.44
N GLU A 39 -14.19 -24.10 9.95
CA GLU A 39 -13.18 -23.97 11.01
C GLU A 39 -11.95 -23.18 10.53
N ASN A 40 -11.44 -23.48 9.34
CA ASN A 40 -10.33 -22.73 8.74
C ASN A 40 -10.67 -21.26 8.57
N SER A 41 -11.87 -20.97 8.05
CA SER A 41 -12.32 -19.59 7.83
C SER A 41 -12.42 -18.81 9.14
N LEU A 42 -12.89 -19.45 10.22
CA LEU A 42 -12.96 -18.81 11.53
C LEU A 42 -11.58 -18.51 12.10
N ILE A 43 -10.64 -19.45 12.03
CA ILE A 43 -9.30 -19.29 12.60
C ILE A 43 -8.49 -18.27 11.79
N ALA A 44 -8.55 -18.33 10.46
CA ALA A 44 -7.91 -17.34 9.59
C ALA A 44 -8.45 -15.92 9.85
N MET A 45 -9.77 -15.77 10.01
CA MET A 45 -10.37 -14.48 10.38
C MET A 45 -9.90 -13.99 11.77
N ARG A 46 -9.78 -14.89 12.74
CA ARG A 46 -9.23 -14.54 14.08
C ARG A 46 -7.76 -14.13 14.01
N LEU A 47 -6.97 -14.82 13.18
CA LEU A 47 -5.56 -14.48 12.94
C LEU A 47 -5.45 -13.11 12.25
N ALA A 48 -6.24 -12.86 11.20
CA ALA A 48 -6.30 -11.57 10.52
C ALA A 48 -6.65 -10.44 11.50
N LYS A 49 -7.62 -10.64 12.40
CA LYS A 49 -7.96 -9.64 13.43
C LYS A 49 -6.83 -9.34 14.43
N LEU A 50 -5.95 -10.30 14.70
CA LEU A 50 -4.79 -10.07 15.56
C LEU A 50 -3.69 -9.28 14.85
N LEU A 51 -3.49 -9.55 13.55
CA LEU A 51 -2.37 -9.02 12.78
C LEU A 51 -2.69 -7.68 12.11
N VAL A 52 -3.94 -7.52 11.62
CA VAL A 52 -4.40 -6.30 10.96
C VAL A 52 -4.90 -5.29 12.00
N LYS A 53 -4.02 -4.35 12.36
CA LYS A 53 -4.39 -3.25 13.26
C LYS A 53 -5.24 -2.21 12.56
N ARG A 54 -6.22 -1.64 13.27
CA ARG A 54 -7.08 -0.56 12.74
C ARG A 54 -6.30 0.69 12.31
N SER A 55 -5.17 0.99 12.95
CA SER A 55 -4.28 2.09 12.54
C SER A 55 -3.69 1.88 11.15
N ILE A 56 -3.34 0.63 10.78
CA ILE A 56 -2.84 0.29 9.45
C ILE A 56 -3.95 0.51 8.42
N SER A 57 -5.15 0.01 8.71
CA SER A 57 -6.33 0.22 7.84
C SER A 57 -6.64 1.70 7.65
N ASN A 58 -6.58 2.51 8.71
CA ASN A 58 -6.82 3.95 8.63
C ASN A 58 -5.75 4.67 7.80
N ASN A 59 -4.48 4.29 7.96
CA ASN A 59 -3.40 4.88 7.17
C ASN A 59 -3.52 4.52 5.69
N LEU A 60 -3.86 3.27 5.37
CA LEU A 60 -4.10 2.85 4.00
C LEU A 60 -5.31 3.58 3.42
N SER A 61 -6.40 3.72 4.20
CA SER A 61 -7.61 4.46 3.80
C SER A 61 -7.29 5.90 3.44
N LYS A 62 -6.52 6.60 4.28
CA LYS A 62 -6.07 7.97 4.00
C LYS A 62 -5.20 8.05 2.75
N THR A 63 -4.29 7.09 2.57
CA THR A 63 -3.39 7.05 1.41
C THR A 63 -4.17 6.81 0.11
N LEU A 64 -5.10 5.85 0.11
CA LEU A 64 -5.95 5.54 -1.04
C LEU A 64 -6.86 6.71 -1.38
N PHE A 65 -7.51 7.29 -0.37
CA PHE A 65 -8.34 8.48 -0.54
C PHE A 65 -7.52 9.63 -1.16
N LEU A 66 -6.34 9.91 -0.63
CA LEU A 66 -5.47 10.97 -1.16
C LEU A 66 -5.09 10.70 -2.62
N LYS A 67 -4.75 9.46 -2.99
CA LYS A 67 -4.43 9.11 -4.39
C LYS A 67 -5.62 9.33 -5.32
N ILE A 68 -6.82 8.88 -4.92
CA ILE A 68 -8.05 9.09 -5.69
C ILE A 68 -8.34 10.58 -5.83
N GLN A 69 -8.25 11.33 -4.73
CA GLN A 69 -8.46 12.77 -4.70
C GLN A 69 -7.46 13.50 -5.62
N THR A 70 -6.17 13.19 -5.54
CA THR A 70 -5.15 13.82 -6.40
C THR A 70 -5.40 13.50 -7.86
N GLY A 71 -5.73 12.25 -8.21
CA GLY A 71 -6.04 11.87 -9.59
C GLY A 71 -7.26 12.62 -10.15
N LEU A 72 -8.33 12.71 -9.37
CA LEU A 72 -9.55 13.44 -9.76
C LEU A 72 -9.31 14.94 -9.85
N ASN A 73 -8.58 15.54 -8.91
CA ASN A 73 -8.28 16.97 -8.95
C ASN A 73 -7.41 17.33 -10.16
N LEU A 74 -6.41 16.52 -10.49
CA LEU A 74 -5.59 16.72 -11.70
C LEU A 74 -6.46 16.64 -12.97
N SER A 75 -7.31 15.62 -13.07
CA SER A 75 -8.20 15.45 -14.23
C SER A 75 -9.20 16.60 -14.36
N ASN A 76 -9.87 16.98 -13.27
CA ASN A 76 -10.86 18.05 -13.26
C ASN A 76 -10.21 19.40 -13.56
N ARG A 77 -8.99 19.64 -13.06
CA ARG A 77 -8.26 20.87 -13.31
C ARG A 77 -7.86 20.99 -14.78
N ALA A 78 -7.38 19.91 -15.39
CA ALA A 78 -7.05 19.89 -16.81
C ALA A 78 -8.26 20.24 -17.70
N ILE A 79 -9.41 19.59 -17.44
CA ILE A 79 -10.67 19.87 -18.16
C ILE A 79 -11.08 21.34 -17.97
N PHE A 80 -10.99 21.85 -16.74
CA PHE A 80 -11.35 23.23 -16.46
C PHE A 80 -10.42 24.24 -17.16
N ASP A 81 -9.11 23.99 -17.15
CA ASP A 81 -8.13 24.86 -17.80
C ASP A 81 -8.33 24.87 -19.33
N GLU A 82 -8.64 23.72 -19.95
CA GLU A 82 -9.02 23.60 -21.36
C GLU A 82 -10.28 24.42 -21.69
N LEU A 83 -11.38 24.21 -20.95
CA LEU A 83 -12.63 24.95 -21.12
C LEU A 83 -12.45 26.46 -20.95
N ILE A 84 -11.58 26.88 -20.03
CA ILE A 84 -11.29 28.30 -19.85
C ILE A 84 -10.46 28.87 -21.00
N MET A 85 -9.49 28.12 -21.54
CA MET A 85 -8.69 28.55 -22.69
C MET A 85 -9.53 28.72 -23.95
N GLU A 86 -10.51 27.84 -24.15
CA GLU A 86 -11.46 27.94 -25.28
C GLU A 86 -12.50 29.05 -25.08
N SER A 87 -12.77 29.44 -23.83
CA SER A 87 -13.71 30.51 -23.54
C SER A 87 -13.09 31.89 -23.79
N SER A 88 -13.67 32.68 -24.70
CA SER A 88 -13.27 34.07 -24.95
C SER A 88 -13.75 35.05 -23.85
N THR A 89 -13.82 34.59 -22.59
CA THR A 89 -14.50 35.33 -21.52
C THR A 89 -13.56 36.26 -20.74
N ASN A 90 -13.96 37.53 -20.60
CA ASN A 90 -13.20 38.53 -19.82
C ASN A 90 -13.23 38.29 -18.30
N ASN A 91 -13.98 37.28 -17.83
CA ASN A 91 -14.26 37.01 -16.41
C ASN A 91 -13.54 35.77 -15.85
N ARG A 92 -12.39 35.39 -16.43
CA ARG A 92 -11.58 34.22 -16.05
C ARG A 92 -11.36 34.08 -14.54
N THR A 93 -10.99 35.17 -13.87
CA THR A 93 -10.74 35.18 -12.41
C THR A 93 -11.97 34.80 -11.58
N SER A 94 -13.17 35.24 -12.02
CA SER A 94 -14.43 34.89 -11.35
C SER A 94 -14.78 33.42 -11.52
N LEU A 95 -14.53 32.86 -12.72
CA LEU A 95 -14.74 31.44 -13.00
C LEU A 95 -13.79 30.56 -12.19
N ILE A 96 -12.51 30.91 -12.08
CA ILE A 96 -11.53 30.20 -11.24
C ILE A 96 -12.01 30.15 -9.78
N ARG A 97 -12.46 31.29 -9.22
CA ARG A 97 -12.98 31.33 -7.84
C ARG A 97 -14.23 30.47 -7.64
N LYS A 98 -15.11 30.38 -8.65
CA LYS A 98 -16.29 29.49 -8.60
C LYS A 98 -15.86 28.03 -8.65
N TYR A 99 -14.93 27.68 -9.53
CA TYR A 99 -14.37 26.34 -9.63
C TYR A 99 -13.73 25.91 -8.30
N ASP A 100 -12.90 26.74 -7.69
CA ASP A 100 -12.25 26.40 -6.40
C ASP A 100 -13.27 26.13 -5.28
N LYS A 101 -14.42 26.82 -5.29
CA LYS A 101 -15.51 26.55 -4.34
C LYS A 101 -16.17 25.20 -4.61
N ILE A 102 -16.44 24.90 -5.88
CA ILE A 102 -17.03 23.62 -6.32
C ILE A 102 -16.07 22.47 -5.97
N GLU A 103 -14.79 22.60 -6.28
CA GLU A 103 -13.76 21.59 -6.01
C GLU A 103 -13.62 21.30 -4.51
N LYS A 104 -13.64 22.35 -3.66
CA LYS A 104 -13.62 22.20 -2.20
C LYS A 104 -14.86 21.44 -1.70
N GLN A 105 -16.04 21.72 -2.26
CA GLN A 105 -17.27 21.03 -1.87
C GLN A 105 -17.23 19.57 -2.35
N PHE A 106 -16.88 19.33 -3.61
CA PHE A 106 -16.68 18.00 -4.19
C PHE A 106 -15.73 17.15 -3.37
N THR A 107 -14.58 17.70 -2.95
CA THR A 107 -13.61 16.99 -2.12
C THR A 107 -14.21 16.54 -0.78
N LYS A 108 -15.03 17.38 -0.14
CA LYS A 108 -15.72 17.02 1.12
C LYS A 108 -16.72 15.89 0.88
N ASP A 109 -17.52 16.00 -0.17
CA ASP A 109 -18.56 15.02 -0.50
C ASP A 109 -17.94 13.68 -0.89
N LEU A 110 -16.83 13.70 -1.64
CA LEU A 110 -16.05 12.53 -1.99
C LEU A 110 -15.48 11.84 -0.74
N SER A 111 -14.92 12.60 0.21
CA SER A 111 -14.40 12.06 1.47
C SER A 111 -15.50 11.36 2.29
N LYS A 112 -16.66 12.00 2.41
CA LYS A 112 -17.82 11.44 3.10
C LYS A 112 -18.30 10.16 2.40
N SER A 113 -18.53 10.20 1.09
CA SER A 113 -18.96 9.03 0.31
C SER A 113 -17.94 7.88 0.38
N PHE A 114 -16.63 8.18 0.40
CA PHE A 114 -15.60 7.16 0.51
C PHE A 114 -15.68 6.42 1.85
N GLN A 115 -15.82 7.16 2.96
CA GLN A 115 -15.92 6.58 4.30
C GLN A 115 -17.21 5.79 4.52
N GLU A 116 -18.34 6.26 3.96
CA GLU A 116 -19.63 5.58 4.09
C GLU A 116 -19.69 4.28 3.29
N LYS A 117 -19.08 4.26 2.10
CA LYS A 117 -19.19 3.11 1.19
C LYS A 117 -18.09 2.06 1.39
N ILE A 118 -16.94 2.43 1.96
CA ILE A 118 -15.77 1.55 2.02
C ILE A 118 -15.29 1.38 3.47
N ASP A 119 -15.66 0.26 4.08
CA ASP A 119 -15.01 -0.22 5.30
C ASP A 119 -13.72 -0.97 4.93
N LEU A 120 -12.63 -0.21 4.77
CA LEU A 120 -11.34 -0.77 4.40
C LEU A 120 -10.79 -1.75 5.45
N HIS A 121 -11.15 -1.58 6.73
CA HIS A 121 -10.71 -2.51 7.77
C HIS A 121 -11.33 -3.89 7.55
N LYS A 122 -12.64 -3.94 7.28
CA LYS A 122 -13.34 -5.19 6.96
C LYS A 122 -12.81 -5.83 5.68
N VAL A 123 -12.56 -5.03 4.64
CA VAL A 123 -11.96 -5.52 3.37
C VAL A 123 -10.60 -6.16 3.63
N LEU A 124 -9.72 -5.49 4.38
CA LEU A 124 -8.40 -6.01 4.70
C LEU A 124 -8.45 -7.29 5.53
N LEU A 125 -9.37 -7.38 6.51
CA LEU A 125 -9.57 -8.60 7.29
C LEU A 125 -9.98 -9.77 6.40
N GLN A 126 -10.89 -9.54 5.45
CA GLN A 126 -11.36 -10.56 4.54
C GLN A 126 -10.24 -11.04 3.61
N ILE A 127 -9.53 -10.11 2.97
CA ILE A 127 -8.40 -10.41 2.08
C ILE A 127 -7.34 -11.22 2.83
N ASN A 128 -6.90 -10.76 4.00
CA ASN A 128 -5.87 -11.47 4.76
C ASN A 128 -6.35 -12.85 5.22
N ALA A 129 -7.62 -12.99 5.64
CA ALA A 129 -8.16 -14.29 6.01
C ALA A 129 -8.19 -15.26 4.83
N ASP A 130 -8.53 -14.78 3.63
CA ASP A 130 -8.54 -15.61 2.42
C ASP A 130 -7.13 -16.00 1.99
N VAL A 131 -6.17 -15.06 1.99
CA VAL A 131 -4.75 -15.35 1.74
C VAL A 131 -4.20 -16.37 2.75
N TYR A 132 -4.47 -16.21 4.04
CA TYR A 132 -4.01 -17.19 5.04
C TYR A 132 -4.58 -18.59 4.81
N LYS A 133 -5.82 -18.72 4.33
CA LYS A 133 -6.41 -20.02 4.00
C LYS A 133 -5.78 -20.67 2.78
N GLU A 134 -5.24 -19.87 1.86
CA GLU A 134 -4.60 -20.35 0.64
C GLU A 134 -3.23 -20.97 0.97
N PHE A 135 -2.44 -20.33 1.84
CA PHE A 135 -1.06 -20.73 2.10
C PHE A 135 -0.85 -21.63 3.32
N TYR A 136 -1.82 -21.73 4.22
CA TYR A 136 -1.66 -22.48 5.47
C TYR A 136 -2.73 -23.54 5.69
N THR A 137 -2.30 -24.69 6.18
CA THR A 137 -3.18 -25.74 6.70
C THR A 137 -3.89 -25.29 7.98
N THR A 138 -4.97 -25.99 8.33
CA THR A 138 -5.72 -25.75 9.58
C THR A 138 -4.82 -25.78 10.82
N SER A 139 -3.89 -26.74 10.89
CA SER A 139 -2.98 -26.92 12.02
C SER A 139 -2.00 -25.76 12.12
N GLU A 140 -1.43 -25.32 11.00
CA GLU A 140 -0.52 -24.18 10.97
C GLU A 140 -1.23 -22.89 11.38
N LEU A 141 -2.45 -22.64 10.88
CA LEU A 141 -3.26 -21.50 11.30
C LEU A 141 -3.53 -21.50 12.81
N LYS A 142 -3.81 -22.67 13.40
CA LYS A 142 -3.97 -22.81 14.86
C LYS A 142 -2.67 -22.50 15.61
N SER A 143 -1.55 -23.03 15.14
CA SER A 143 -0.24 -22.81 15.73
C SER A 143 0.18 -21.34 15.66
N LEU A 144 0.00 -20.69 14.51
CA LEU A 144 0.24 -19.25 14.32
C LEU A 144 -0.65 -18.43 15.25
N TYR A 145 -1.95 -18.73 15.29
CA TYR A 145 -2.88 -18.04 16.19
C TYR A 145 -2.48 -18.17 17.67
N ARG A 146 -2.08 -19.37 18.10
CA ARG A 146 -1.60 -19.62 19.47
C ARG A 146 -0.31 -18.86 19.75
N PHE A 147 0.64 -18.88 18.81
CA PHE A 147 1.90 -18.15 18.93
C PHE A 147 1.64 -16.65 19.09
N TYR A 148 0.90 -16.01 18.18
CA TYR A 148 0.66 -14.57 18.22
C TYR A 148 -0.17 -14.11 19.43
N LYS A 149 -0.91 -15.02 20.08
CA LYS A 149 -1.56 -14.75 21.38
C LYS A 149 -0.64 -14.90 22.59
N SER A 150 0.46 -15.63 22.47
CA SER A 150 1.40 -15.84 23.58
C SER A 150 2.13 -14.53 23.94
N PRO A 151 2.69 -14.42 25.17
CA PRO A 151 3.51 -13.27 25.55
C PRO A 151 4.65 -13.00 24.57
N LEU A 152 5.30 -14.07 24.09
CA LEU A 152 6.37 -13.99 23.10
C LEU A 152 5.86 -13.46 21.75
N GLY A 153 4.73 -13.97 21.25
CA GLY A 153 4.15 -13.51 19.99
C GLY A 153 3.68 -12.05 20.05
N VAL A 154 3.11 -11.62 21.17
CA VAL A 154 2.75 -10.21 21.39
C VAL A 154 4.00 -9.32 21.42
N LYS A 155 5.08 -9.77 22.10
CA LYS A 155 6.37 -9.06 22.07
C LYS A 155 6.92 -9.00 20.65
N PHE A 156 6.92 -10.12 19.94
CA PHE A 156 7.38 -10.21 18.55
C PHE A 156 6.65 -9.21 17.66
N LEU A 157 5.31 -9.13 17.70
CA LEU A 157 4.52 -8.17 16.90
C LEU A 157 4.82 -6.70 17.22
N LYS A 158 5.21 -6.39 18.46
CA LYS A 158 5.60 -5.03 18.85
C LYS A 158 7.03 -4.72 18.43
N THR A 159 7.94 -5.67 18.63
CA THR A 159 9.36 -5.50 18.40
C THR A 159 9.72 -5.56 16.92
N SER A 160 9.08 -6.41 16.12
CA SER A 160 9.38 -6.55 14.69
C SER A 160 9.21 -5.23 13.92
N LEU A 161 8.18 -4.45 14.24
CA LEU A 161 7.96 -3.13 13.66
C LEU A 161 9.10 -2.15 14.01
N LYS A 162 9.50 -2.11 15.29
CA LYS A 162 10.62 -1.28 15.74
C LYS A 162 11.96 -1.72 15.14
N MET A 163 12.15 -3.03 14.96
CA MET A 163 13.34 -3.57 14.31
C MET A 163 13.42 -3.14 12.86
N LEU A 164 12.31 -3.22 12.10
CA LEU A 164 12.25 -2.73 10.72
C LEU A 164 12.62 -1.25 10.62
N GLU A 165 12.01 -0.40 11.47
CA GLU A 165 12.33 1.03 11.53
C GLU A 165 13.81 1.27 11.86
N ARG A 166 14.38 0.53 12.82
CA ARG A 166 15.78 0.66 13.21
C ARG A 166 16.74 0.17 12.12
N THR A 167 16.38 -0.89 11.41
CA THR A 167 17.15 -1.41 10.27
C THR A 167 17.14 -0.42 9.13
N GLU A 168 16.00 0.20 8.81
CA GLU A 168 15.92 1.25 7.79
C GLU A 168 16.79 2.46 8.14
N GLN A 169 16.74 2.92 9.39
CA GLN A 169 17.60 4.01 9.86
C GLN A 169 19.09 3.67 9.69
N LYS A 170 19.50 2.48 10.12
CA LYS A 170 20.89 2.02 9.96
C LYS A 170 21.30 1.89 8.48
N ASN A 171 20.39 1.43 7.62
CA ASN A 171 20.65 1.38 6.19
C ASN A 171 20.89 2.78 5.62
N ILE A 172 20.14 3.79 6.04
CA ILE A 172 20.36 5.18 5.62
C ILE A 172 21.70 5.70 6.16
N GLU A 173 21.97 5.50 7.45
CA GLU A 173 23.24 5.91 8.10
C GLU A 173 24.47 5.35 7.36
N ILE A 174 24.39 4.11 6.85
CA ILE A 174 25.50 3.43 6.18
C ILE A 174 25.54 3.69 4.67
N LEU A 175 24.41 3.50 3.98
CA LEU A 175 24.38 3.51 2.52
C LEU A 175 24.38 4.93 1.94
N TYR A 176 23.84 5.93 2.66
CA TYR A 176 23.78 7.28 2.15
C TYR A 176 25.17 7.92 1.96
N PRO A 177 26.10 7.87 2.95
CA PRO A 177 27.47 8.36 2.74
C PRO A 177 28.21 7.63 1.63
N LEU A 178 28.03 6.30 1.51
CA LEU A 178 28.64 5.50 0.44
C LEU A 178 28.12 5.94 -0.93
N SER A 179 26.81 6.16 -1.06
CA SER A 179 26.18 6.63 -2.29
C SER A 179 26.67 8.02 -2.68
N LEU A 180 26.85 8.92 -1.69
CA LEU A 180 27.43 10.24 -1.91
C LEU A 180 28.87 10.17 -2.41
N LYS A 181 29.70 9.32 -1.78
CA LYS A 181 31.10 9.12 -2.19
C LYS A 181 31.20 8.65 -3.65
N VAL A 182 30.43 7.63 -4.04
CA VAL A 182 30.39 7.13 -5.42
C VAL A 182 29.92 8.23 -6.40
N SER A 183 28.92 9.02 -6.00
CA SER A 183 28.42 10.12 -6.85
C SER A 183 29.48 11.21 -7.04
N GLN A 184 30.24 11.53 -6.00
CA GLN A 184 31.34 12.50 -6.06
C GLN A 184 32.48 12.01 -6.95
N GLU A 185 32.89 10.74 -6.82
CA GLU A 185 33.92 10.12 -7.66
C GLU A 185 33.49 10.11 -9.14
N ALA A 186 32.23 9.76 -9.43
CA ALA A 186 31.70 9.81 -10.78
C ALA A 186 31.65 11.23 -11.37
N GLN A 187 31.25 12.21 -10.55
CA GLN A 187 31.22 13.62 -10.95
C GLN A 187 32.63 14.16 -11.24
N GLN A 188 33.61 13.82 -10.41
CA GLN A 188 35.01 14.18 -10.63
C GLN A 188 35.55 13.57 -11.92
N GLY A 189 35.30 12.28 -12.16
CA GLY A 189 35.71 11.62 -13.40
C GLY A 189 35.09 12.24 -14.65
N LEU A 190 33.83 12.68 -14.58
CA LEU A 190 33.18 13.41 -15.67
C LEU A 190 33.82 14.78 -15.89
N GLN A 191 34.06 15.54 -14.82
CA GLN A 191 34.71 16.85 -14.90
C GLN A 191 36.11 16.75 -15.52
N SER A 192 36.91 15.75 -15.15
CA SER A 192 38.22 15.51 -15.75
C SER A 192 38.12 15.28 -17.26
N LYS A 193 37.23 14.39 -17.71
CA LYS A 193 37.03 14.12 -19.14
C LYS A 193 36.56 15.33 -19.93
N VAL A 194 35.68 16.15 -19.34
CA VAL A 194 35.22 17.39 -19.98
C VAL A 194 36.38 18.38 -20.11
N MET A 195 37.24 18.49 -19.09
CA MET A 195 38.43 19.36 -19.16
C MET A 195 39.44 18.87 -20.21
N GLU A 196 39.64 17.57 -20.36
CA GLU A 196 40.50 16.98 -21.41
C GLU A 196 40.02 17.39 -22.81
N LEU A 197 38.71 17.34 -23.09
CA LEU A 197 38.14 17.76 -24.37
C LEU A 197 38.46 19.22 -24.74
N PHE A 198 38.53 20.11 -23.75
CA PHE A 198 38.85 21.52 -24.00
C PHE A 198 40.36 21.80 -24.11
N GLN A 199 41.22 20.86 -23.68
CA GLN A 199 42.67 20.98 -23.83
C GLN A 199 43.16 20.52 -25.19
N ASP A 200 42.48 19.55 -25.81
CA ASP A 200 42.80 19.05 -27.15
C ASP A 200 42.40 20.02 -28.28
N ASP A 201 41.57 21.03 -27.98
CA ASP A 201 41.07 22.06 -28.91
C ASP A 201 41.94 23.35 -28.95
N ILE A 202 43.03 23.42 -28.17
CA ILE A 202 43.97 24.57 -28.08
C ILE A 202 45.33 24.18 -28.65
#